data_AF-A0A0C2C6N1-F1
#
_entry.id   AF-A0A0C2C6N1-F1
#
_cell.length_a   1.000
_cell.length_b   1.000
_cell.length_c   1.000
_cell.angle_alpha   90.00
_cell.angle_beta   90.00
_cell.angle_gamma   90.00
#
_symmetry.space_group_name_H-M   'P 1'
#
loop_
_entity.id
_entity.type
_entity.pdbx_description
1 polymer ?
#
loop_
_entity_poly.entity_id
_entity_poly.type
_entity_poly.pdbx_seq_one_letter_code
_entity_poly.pdbx_strand_id
1 'polypeptide(L)'
;AAIVDKYGRILPRGEKGEVVVRGYSVMRGYWNSEEQTKEEITEDRWYHTRDIAVMNDNGTISIVGRSKDMINRGGENIYPAELEQFLIRHPKIVDAHVRPMGLLRYHPCFP
;
A
#
# COMPACT_ATOMS: atom_id res chain seq x y z
N ALA A 1 -1.31 -14.13 -6.88
CA ALA A 1 -0.83 -12.81 -6.43
C ALA A 1 0.69 -12.87 -6.32
N ALA A 2 1.38 -11.75 -6.53
CA ALA A 2 2.82 -11.63 -6.35
C ALA A 2 3.13 -10.32 -5.61
N ILE A 3 4.31 -10.21 -5.01
CA ILE A 3 4.82 -8.97 -4.43
C ILE A 3 5.86 -8.41 -5.38
N VAL A 4 5.78 -7.13 -5.75
CA VAL A 4 6.69 -6.49 -6.71
C VAL A 4 7.33 -5.23 -6.14
N ASP A 5 8.52 -4.90 -6.65
CA ASP A 5 9.19 -3.64 -6.38
C ASP A 5 8.64 -2.49 -7.23
N LYS A 6 9.19 -1.27 -7.04
CA LYS A 6 8.80 -0.07 -7.81
C LYS A 6 9.07 -0.15 -9.31
N TYR A 7 9.82 -1.15 -9.77
CA TYR A 7 10.11 -1.40 -11.17
C TYR A 7 9.28 -2.57 -11.74
N GLY A 8 8.34 -3.12 -10.96
CA GLY A 8 7.51 -4.25 -11.35
C GLY A 8 8.20 -5.61 -11.27
N ARG A 9 9.39 -5.70 -10.66
CA ARG A 9 10.11 -6.97 -10.50
C ARG A 9 9.58 -7.72 -9.29
N ILE A 10 9.32 -9.02 -9.46
CA ILE A 10 8.86 -9.88 -8.37
C ILE A 10 9.93 -9.95 -7.29
N LEU A 11 9.52 -9.69 -6.05
CA LEU A 11 10.38 -9.77 -4.88
C LEU A 11 10.35 -11.17 -4.23
N PRO A 12 11.44 -11.58 -3.56
CA PRO A 12 11.45 -12.76 -2.70
C PRO A 12 10.40 -12.70 -1.59
N ARG A 13 10.08 -13.87 -1.02
CA ARG A 13 9.25 -13.94 0.19
C ARG A 13 9.95 -13.25 1.36
N GLY A 14 9.15 -12.63 2.24
CA GLY A 14 9.65 -11.82 3.35
C GLY A 14 9.97 -10.37 2.98
N GLU A 15 10.10 -10.02 1.70
CA GLU A 15 10.34 -8.65 1.28
C GLU A 15 9.04 -7.84 1.13
N LYS A 16 9.15 -6.53 1.40
CA LYS A 16 8.04 -5.59 1.36
C LYS A 16 7.94 -4.97 -0.04
N GLY A 17 6.77 -5.05 -0.65
CA GLY A 17 6.49 -4.47 -1.97
C GLY A 17 5.00 -4.34 -2.24
N GLU A 18 4.64 -3.91 -3.45
CA GLU A 18 3.23 -3.84 -3.85
C GLU A 18 2.69 -5.24 -4.12
N VAL A 19 1.49 -5.55 -3.62
CA VAL A 19 0.78 -6.77 -4.02
C VAL A 19 0.07 -6.56 -5.34
N VAL A 20 0.41 -7.37 -6.34
CA VAL A 20 -0.27 -7.42 -7.63
C VAL A 20 -1.05 -8.72 -7.77
N VAL A 21 -2.22 -8.63 -8.38
CA VAL A 21 -3.13 -9.78 -8.52
C VAL A 21 -3.49 -10.02 -9.97
N ARG A 22 -3.60 -11.30 -10.31
CA ARG A 22 -4.09 -11.79 -11.60
C ARG A 22 -4.86 -13.07 -11.33
N GLY A 23 -6.01 -13.22 -11.98
CA GLY A 23 -6.86 -14.38 -11.81
C GLY A 23 -8.18 -14.23 -12.54
N TYR A 24 -8.97 -15.29 -12.52
CA TYR A 24 -10.26 -15.35 -13.20
C TYR A 24 -11.23 -14.24 -12.75
N SER A 25 -11.23 -13.93 -11.44
CA SER A 25 -12.12 -12.94 -10.83
C SER A 25 -11.57 -11.51 -10.81
N VAL A 26 -10.43 -11.25 -11.44
CA VAL A 26 -9.87 -9.89 -11.52
C VAL A 26 -10.51 -9.16 -12.70
N MET A 27 -10.92 -7.91 -12.48
CA MET A 27 -11.52 -7.08 -13.53
C MET A 27 -10.57 -6.93 -14.73
N ARG A 28 -11.15 -6.77 -15.93
CA ARG A 28 -10.36 -6.55 -17.16
C ARG A 28 -10.03 -5.07 -17.40
N GLY A 29 -10.70 -4.17 -16.67
CA GLY A 29 -10.56 -2.74 -16.81
C GLY A 29 -11.67 -2.01 -16.10
N TYR A 30 -11.50 -0.70 -16.00
CA TYR A 30 -12.49 0.23 -15.49
C TYR A 30 -13.53 0.56 -16.55
N TRP A 31 -14.79 0.70 -16.12
CA TRP A 31 -15.89 1.06 -17.01
C TRP A 31 -15.67 2.46 -17.61
N ASN A 32 -15.71 2.57 -18.95
CA ASN A 32 -15.49 3.81 -19.69
C ASN A 32 -14.20 4.57 -19.31
N SER A 33 -13.16 3.87 -18.84
CA SER A 33 -11.88 4.51 -18.50
C SER A 33 -10.71 3.65 -18.96
N GLU A 34 -10.39 3.76 -20.25
CA GLU A 34 -9.24 3.07 -20.84
C GLU A 34 -7.90 3.57 -20.28
N GLU A 35 -7.78 4.86 -19.98
CA GLU A 35 -6.57 5.44 -19.41
C GLU A 35 -6.28 4.84 -18.02
N GLN A 36 -7.25 4.87 -17.11
CA GLN A 36 -7.11 4.24 -15.78
C GLN A 36 -6.87 2.74 -15.88
N THR A 37 -7.50 2.08 -16.87
CA THR A 37 -7.27 0.66 -17.13
C THR A 37 -5.80 0.38 -17.47
N LYS A 38 -5.20 1.20 -18.35
CA LYS A 38 -3.79 1.04 -18.75
C LYS A 38 -2.81 1.43 -17.64
N GLU A 39 -3.20 2.34 -16.74
CA GLU A 39 -2.40 2.75 -15.59
C GLU A 39 -2.37 1.70 -14.46
N GLU A 40 -3.49 1.01 -14.24
CA GLU A 40 -3.65 0.08 -13.11
C GLU A 40 -3.57 -1.40 -13.53
N ILE A 41 -3.76 -1.72 -14.80
CA ILE A 41 -3.66 -3.08 -15.34
C ILE A 41 -2.59 -3.12 -16.43
N THR A 42 -1.57 -3.94 -16.18
CA THR A 42 -0.47 -4.20 -17.12
C THR A 42 -0.92 -5.03 -18.32
N GLU A 43 -0.14 -4.99 -19.40
CA GLU A 43 -0.42 -5.76 -20.63
C GLU A 43 -0.51 -7.28 -20.39
N ASP A 44 0.23 -7.81 -19.42
CA ASP A 44 0.19 -9.21 -19.00
C ASP A 44 -0.88 -9.53 -17.93
N ARG A 45 -1.79 -8.56 -17.72
CA ARG A 45 -3.01 -8.62 -16.89
C ARG A 45 -2.78 -8.71 -15.39
N TRP A 46 -1.69 -8.15 -14.89
CA TRP A 46 -1.57 -7.87 -13.46
C TRP A 46 -2.27 -6.57 -13.11
N TYR A 47 -3.15 -6.66 -12.11
CA TYR A 47 -3.77 -5.51 -11.49
C TYR A 47 -2.93 -5.01 -10.31
N HIS A 48 -2.57 -3.74 -10.35
CA HIS A 48 -1.90 -2.99 -9.29
C HIS A 48 -2.93 -2.60 -8.21
N THR A 49 -2.87 -3.27 -7.06
CA THR A 49 -3.80 -3.00 -5.95
C THR A 49 -3.46 -1.71 -5.21
N ARG A 50 -2.22 -1.22 -5.39
CA ARG A 50 -1.61 -0.11 -4.63
C ARG A 50 -1.42 -0.39 -3.15
N ASP A 51 -1.66 -1.62 -2.69
CA ASP A 51 -1.42 -2.05 -1.32
C ASP A 51 0.00 -2.59 -1.18
N ILE A 52 0.67 -2.20 -0.10
CA ILE A 52 2.00 -2.69 0.25
C ILE A 52 1.84 -3.86 1.20
N ALA A 53 2.51 -4.96 0.88
CA ALA A 53 2.37 -6.21 1.60
C ALA A 53 3.69 -6.99 1.65
N VAL A 54 3.71 -7.99 2.52
CA VAL A 54 4.77 -8.98 2.62
C VAL A 54 4.16 -10.36 2.40
N MET A 55 4.79 -11.18 1.56
CA MET A 55 4.40 -12.58 1.39
C MET A 55 5.20 -13.45 2.35
N ASN A 56 4.50 -14.15 3.25
CA ASN A 56 5.08 -15.07 4.21
C ASN A 56 5.48 -16.40 3.55
N ASP A 57 6.31 -17.20 4.23
CA ASP A 57 6.82 -18.47 3.70
C ASP A 57 5.73 -19.52 3.42
N ASN A 58 4.61 -19.46 4.14
CA ASN A 58 3.44 -20.30 3.91
C ASN A 58 2.54 -19.81 2.74
N GLY A 59 2.92 -18.73 2.07
CA GLY A 59 2.18 -18.14 0.96
C GLY A 59 1.04 -17.19 1.37
N THR A 60 0.86 -16.92 2.66
CA THR A 60 -0.10 -15.88 3.09
C THR A 60 0.48 -14.49 2.84
N ILE A 61 -0.41 -13.51 2.63
CA ILE A 61 -0.03 -12.12 2.36
C ILE A 61 -0.50 -11.27 3.54
N SER A 62 0.43 -10.55 4.15
CA SER A 62 0.16 -9.59 5.22
C SER A 62 0.22 -8.17 4.65
N ILE A 63 -0.90 -7.45 4.67
CA ILE A 63 -0.94 -6.04 4.25
C ILE A 63 -0.28 -5.18 5.35
N VAL A 64 0.68 -4.34 4.95
CA VAL A 64 1.44 -3.47 5.85
C VAL A 64 1.18 -1.99 5.62
N GLY A 65 0.51 -1.63 4.53
CA GLY A 65 0.12 -0.25 4.25
C GLY A 65 -0.34 -0.05 2.82
N ARG A 66 -0.40 1.21 2.40
CA ARG A 66 -0.77 1.60 1.05
C ARG A 66 0.31 2.47 0.42
N SER A 67 0.56 2.30 -0.86
CA SER A 67 1.61 3.04 -1.58
C SER A 67 1.37 4.56 -1.55
N LYS A 68 0.11 5.00 -1.66
CA LYS A 68 -0.28 6.43 -1.61
C LYS A 68 -0.21 7.05 -0.22
N ASP A 69 -0.31 6.24 0.84
CA ASP A 69 -0.27 6.72 2.24
C ASP A 69 1.16 6.68 2.82
N MET A 70 2.14 6.19 2.06
CA MET A 70 3.53 6.12 2.48
C MET A 70 4.12 7.52 2.69
N ILE A 71 4.67 7.74 3.89
CA ILE A 71 5.37 8.98 4.25
C ILE A 71 6.86 8.79 3.95
N ASN A 72 7.43 9.62 3.08
CA ASN A 72 8.87 9.70 2.92
C ASN A 72 9.46 10.68 3.93
N ARG A 73 10.33 10.19 4.82
CA ARG A 73 11.07 11.02 5.77
C ARG A 73 12.57 10.92 5.50
N GLY A 74 13.12 11.86 4.73
CA GLY A 74 14.56 11.93 4.48
C GLY A 74 15.12 10.72 3.73
N GLY A 75 14.30 10.07 2.88
CA GLY A 75 14.68 8.86 2.13
C GLY A 75 14.13 7.57 2.73
N GLU A 76 13.65 7.60 3.97
CA GLU A 76 13.04 6.44 4.64
C GLU A 76 11.54 6.34 4.34
N ASN A 77 11.08 5.14 3.99
CA ASN A 77 9.67 4.84 3.72
C ASN A 77 8.95 4.44 5.01
N ILE A 78 8.11 5.33 5.53
CA ILE A 78 7.32 5.12 6.74
C ILE A 78 5.87 4.82 6.34
N TYR A 79 5.30 3.74 6.87
CA TYR A 79 3.91 3.34 6.63
C TYR A 79 3.05 3.75 7.83
N PRO A 80 2.12 4.71 7.70
CA PRO A 80 1.24 5.14 8.78
C PRO A 80 0.54 3.98 9.50
N ALA A 81 -0.01 3.03 8.74
CA ALA A 81 -0.71 1.87 9.29
C ALA A 81 0.16 1.04 10.26
N GLU A 82 1.46 0.91 10.01
CA GLU A 82 2.40 0.19 10.89
C GLU A 82 2.55 0.91 12.24
N LEU A 83 2.66 2.24 12.19
CA LEU A 83 2.75 3.09 13.39
C LEU A 83 1.42 3.11 14.15
N GLU A 84 0.29 3.23 13.46
CA GLU A 84 -1.05 3.20 14.05
C GLU A 84 -1.29 1.88 14.79
N GLN A 85 -0.99 0.74 14.14
CA GLN A 85 -1.08 -0.59 14.75
C GLN A 85 -0.11 -0.77 15.93
N PHE A 86 1.03 -0.09 15.94
CA PHE A 86 1.93 -0.09 17.09
C PHE A 86 1.36 0.74 18.25
N LEU A 87 0.88 1.96 17.97
CA LEU A 87 0.34 2.89 18.96
C LEU A 87 -0.89 2.33 19.67
N ILE A 88 -1.79 1.66 18.94
CA ILE A 88 -3.01 1.04 19.50
C ILE A 88 -2.68 -0.06 20.54
N ARG A 89 -1.46 -0.63 20.55
CA ARG A 89 -1.05 -1.61 21.58
C ARG A 89 -0.86 -0.97 22.96
N HIS A 90 -0.76 0.35 23.04
CA HIS A 90 -0.58 1.06 24.30
C HIS A 90 -1.92 1.19 25.05
N PRO A 91 -2.04 0.75 26.31
CA PRO A 91 -3.32 0.63 27.02
C PRO A 91 -4.05 1.96 27.28
N LYS A 92 -3.37 3.09 27.08
CA LYS A 92 -3.96 4.45 27.21
C LYS A 92 -4.36 5.09 25.87
N ILE A 93 -4.16 4.41 24.75
CA ILE A 93 -4.50 4.91 23.42
C ILE A 93 -5.76 4.19 22.94
N VAL A 94 -6.84 4.96 22.72
CA VAL A 94 -8.10 4.42 22.19
C VAL A 94 -8.09 4.30 20.67
N ASP A 95 -7.44 5.25 20.00
CA ASP A 95 -7.31 5.29 18.54
C ASP A 95 -6.06 6.09 18.15
N ALA A 96 -5.53 5.84 16.95
CA ALA A 96 -4.35 6.52 16.42
C ALA A 96 -4.45 6.71 14.91
N HIS A 97 -4.14 7.94 14.46
CA HIS A 97 -4.03 8.28 13.04
C HIS A 97 -2.73 9.02 12.77
N VAL A 98 -1.93 8.50 11.83
CA VAL A 98 -0.64 9.08 11.46
C VAL A 98 -0.79 9.77 10.11
N ARG A 99 -0.38 11.04 10.06
CA ARG A 99 -0.42 11.87 8.86
C ARG A 99 0.93 12.55 8.64
N PRO A 100 1.37 12.76 7.38
CA PRO A 100 2.51 13.61 7.10
C PRO A 100 2.17 15.05 7.51
N MET A 101 3.08 15.70 8.23
CA MET A 101 2.98 17.12 8.52
C MET A 101 3.61 17.89 7.35
N GLY A 102 2.78 18.55 6.54
CA GLY A 102 3.25 19.41 5.46
C GLY A 102 4.06 20.59 6.01
N LEU A 103 5.06 21.06 5.26
CA LEU A 103 5.96 22.14 5.66
C LEU A 103 5.27 23.53 5.77
N LEU A 104 3.99 23.68 5.43
CA LEU A 104 3.25 24.94 5.57
C LEU A 104 1.77 24.73 5.91
N ARG A 105 1.32 25.53 6.89
CA ARG A 105 -0.04 25.78 7.40
C ARG A 105 -0.66 24.67 8.27
N TYR A 106 -0.50 24.86 9.58
CA TYR A 106 -1.50 24.54 10.60
C TYR A 106 -2.91 24.82 10.07
N HIS A 107 -3.72 23.78 9.89
CA HIS A 107 -5.17 23.90 9.81
C HIS A 107 -5.74 23.10 10.97
N PRO A 108 -6.21 23.74 12.05
CA PRO A 108 -6.78 23.05 13.19
C PRO A 108 -8.24 22.71 12.89
N CYS A 109 -8.50 21.71 12.05
CA CYS A 109 -9.85 21.16 11.86
C CYS A 109 -9.77 19.66 11.58
N PHE A 110 -9.64 18.87 12.64
CA PHE A 110 -10.42 17.65 12.73
C PHE A 110 -11.74 18.03 13.44
N PRO A 111 -12.92 17.69 12.90
CA PRO A 111 -14.18 17.83 13.62
C PRO A 111 -14.25 16.89 14.83
#